data_AF-A0AAW0IET1-F1
#
_entry.id   AF-A0AAW0IET1-F1
#
_cell.length_a   1.000
_cell.length_b   1.000
_cell.length_c   1.000
_cell.angle_alpha   90.00
_cell.angle_beta   90.00
_cell.angle_gamma   90.00
#
_symmetry.space_group_name_H-M   'P 1'
#
loop_
_entity.id
_entity.type
_entity.pdbx_description
1 polymer ?
#
loop_
_entity_poly.entity_id
_entity_poly.type
_entity_poly.pdbx_seq_one_letter_code
_entity_poly.pdbx_strand_id
1 'polypeptide(L)'
;MKHFPNAVFYIDEPVPEIQSRIQKKRHPHEMKITSAYLQDIENAYKYTFFPKMSEQCEVLVYSTWESEDSTKVMLVQDKMDVLNYTTIPVYLPEITIGAHQGTRIYNIFRELPGSKYNPGHSEEVGDKWIWLK
;
A
#
# COMPACT_ATOMS: atom_id res chain seq x y z
N MET A 1 22.83 -5.12 5.14
CA MET A 1 22.24 -4.76 6.45
C MET A 1 20.75 -4.55 6.24
N LYS A 2 19.87 -5.13 7.06
CA LYS A 2 18.44 -4.80 7.01
C LYS A 2 18.28 -3.37 7.52
N HIS A 3 17.86 -2.46 6.66
CA HIS A 3 17.53 -1.10 7.07
C HIS A 3 16.10 -1.11 7.62
N PHE A 4 15.97 -0.93 8.94
CA PHE A 4 14.69 -0.74 9.60
C PHE A 4 14.29 0.73 9.55
N PRO A 5 13.00 1.06 9.58
CA PRO A 5 12.56 2.44 9.67
C PRO A 5 13.09 3.07 10.96
N ASN A 6 13.68 4.26 10.88
CA ASN A 6 14.31 4.87 12.06
C ASN A 6 13.32 5.21 13.18
N ALA A 7 12.07 5.52 12.83
CA ALA A 7 11.01 5.83 13.78
C ALA A 7 9.66 5.31 13.28
N VAL A 8 8.82 4.88 14.22
CA VAL A 8 7.43 4.45 13.95
C VAL A 8 6.48 5.33 14.74
N PHE A 9 5.52 5.92 14.05
CA PHE A 9 4.48 6.79 14.62
C PHE A 9 3.20 5.98 14.80
N TYR A 10 2.74 5.84 16.04
CA TYR A 10 1.45 5.20 16.32
C TYR A 10 0.44 6.21 16.84
N ILE A 11 -0.77 6.17 16.29
CA ILE A 11 -1.90 7.00 16.71
C ILE A 11 -2.88 6.09 17.44
N ASP A 12 -3.07 6.34 18.74
CA ASP A 12 -4.00 5.57 19.57
C ASP A 12 -5.41 6.17 19.45
N GLU A 13 -6.31 5.45 18.78
CA GLU A 13 -7.72 5.83 18.63
C GLU A 13 -8.63 4.68 19.08
N PRO A 14 -9.61 4.93 19.96
CA PRO A 14 -10.49 3.87 20.44
C PRO A 14 -11.46 3.42 19.35
N VAL A 15 -11.70 2.10 19.24
CA VAL A 15 -12.56 1.49 18.22
C VAL A 15 -13.95 2.15 18.09
N PRO A 16 -14.67 2.50 19.17
CA PRO A 16 -15.95 3.20 19.05
C PRO A 16 -15.85 4.57 18.35
N GLU A 17 -14.75 5.29 18.55
CA GLU A 17 -14.52 6.57 17.90
C GLU A 17 -14.19 6.39 16.42
N ILE A 18 -13.36 5.40 16.07
CA ILE A 18 -13.06 5.03 14.69
C ILE A 18 -14.34 4.69 13.93
N GLN A 19 -15.25 3.92 14.54
CA GLN A 19 -16.55 3.60 13.93
C GLN A 19 -17.41 4.84 13.70
N SER A 20 -17.47 5.75 14.67
CA SER A 20 -18.18 7.03 14.51
C SER A 20 -17.57 7.86 13.37
N ARG A 21 -16.25 7.90 13.24
CA ARG A 21 -15.55 8.59 12.15
C ARG A 21 -15.82 7.94 10.79
N ILE A 22 -15.84 6.62 10.68
CA ILE A 22 -16.20 5.89 9.45
C ILE A 22 -17.64 6.20 9.04
N GLN A 23 -18.58 6.21 10.00
CA GLN A 23 -19.97 6.58 9.75
C GLN A 23 -20.11 8.05 9.29
N LYS A 24 -19.30 8.97 9.84
CA LYS A 24 -19.25 10.36 9.42
C LYS A 24 -18.70 10.53 7.99
N LYS A 25 -17.72 9.71 7.57
CA LYS A 25 -17.18 9.70 6.19
C LYS A 25 -18.19 9.22 5.14
N ARG A 26 -19.20 8.43 5.53
CA ARG A 26 -20.33 7.97 4.68
C ARG A 26 -19.93 7.21 3.40
N HIS A 27 -18.86 6.41 3.43
CA HIS A 27 -18.49 5.57 2.29
C HIS A 27 -19.24 4.22 2.30
N PRO A 28 -20.02 3.86 1.26
CA PRO A 28 -20.98 2.73 1.31
C PRO A 28 -20.37 1.36 1.64
N HIS A 29 -19.13 1.13 1.23
CA HIS A 29 -18.43 -0.14 1.45
C HIS A 29 -17.66 -0.18 2.77
N GLU A 30 -17.22 0.97 3.30
CA GLU A 30 -16.47 1.06 4.55
C GLU A 30 -17.39 0.99 5.78
N MET A 31 -18.64 1.44 5.64
CA MET A 31 -19.62 1.40 6.74
C MET A 31 -20.00 -0.02 7.17
N LYS A 32 -19.66 -1.05 6.38
CA LYS A 32 -19.96 -2.47 6.66
C LYS A 32 -18.89 -3.16 7.53
N ILE A 33 -17.82 -2.44 7.90
CA ILE A 33 -16.74 -3.00 8.71
C ILE A 33 -17.25 -3.29 10.12
N THR A 34 -16.91 -4.48 10.64
CA THR A 34 -17.31 -4.93 11.98
C THR A 34 -16.40 -4.36 13.06
N SER A 35 -16.94 -4.11 14.26
CA SER A 35 -16.15 -3.69 15.43
C SER A 35 -15.12 -4.74 15.83
N ALA A 36 -15.48 -6.02 15.74
CA ALA A 36 -14.58 -7.14 16.04
C ALA A 36 -13.32 -7.08 15.17
N TYR A 37 -13.47 -6.86 13.85
CA TYR A 37 -12.33 -6.74 12.95
C TYR A 37 -11.41 -5.56 13.30
N LEU A 38 -11.98 -4.41 13.68
CA LEU A 38 -11.20 -3.26 14.13
C LEU A 38 -10.44 -3.55 15.45
N GLN A 39 -11.07 -4.28 16.36
CA GLN A 39 -10.43 -4.71 17.60
C GLN A 39 -9.29 -5.70 17.34
N ASP A 40 -9.47 -6.63 16.41
CA ASP A 40 -8.44 -7.60 16.03
C ASP A 40 -7.22 -6.90 15.41
N ILE A 41 -7.43 -5.86 14.60
CA ILE A 41 -6.35 -5.01 14.08
C ILE A 41 -5.60 -4.35 15.23
N GLU A 42 -6.32 -3.68 16.15
CA GLU A 42 -5.71 -3.01 17.31
C GLU A 42 -4.86 -3.98 18.15
N ASN A 43 -5.39 -5.20 18.39
CA ASN A 43 -4.68 -6.25 19.10
C ASN A 43 -3.44 -6.72 18.35
N ALA A 44 -3.51 -6.92 17.03
CA ALA A 44 -2.36 -7.31 16.23
C ALA A 44 -1.24 -6.24 16.28
N TYR A 45 -1.60 -4.96 16.24
CA TYR A 45 -0.65 -3.86 16.41
C TYR A 45 0.00 -3.88 17.81
N LYS A 46 -0.83 -4.00 18.87
CA LYS A 46 -0.36 -3.96 20.26
C LYS A 46 0.55 -5.14 20.63
N TYR A 47 0.16 -6.35 20.23
CA TYR A 47 0.83 -7.57 20.71
C TYR A 47 1.87 -8.14 19.75
N THR A 48 1.77 -7.87 18.44
CA THR A 48 2.71 -8.44 17.45
C THR A 48 3.66 -7.38 16.90
N PHE A 49 3.14 -6.20 16.54
CA PHE A 49 3.92 -5.19 15.85
C PHE A 49 4.79 -4.36 16.81
N PHE A 50 4.27 -3.89 17.94
CA PHE A 50 5.07 -3.08 18.88
C PHE A 50 6.26 -3.80 19.50
N PRO A 51 6.16 -5.06 19.95
CA PRO A 51 7.32 -5.75 20.51
C PRO A 51 8.46 -5.84 19.49
N LYS A 52 8.12 -6.16 18.23
CA LYS A 52 9.08 -6.26 17.13
C LYS A 52 9.72 -4.92 16.77
N MET A 53 8.94 -3.84 16.80
CA MET A 53 9.45 -2.50 16.48
C MET A 53 10.23 -1.88 17.65
N SER A 54 9.86 -2.18 18.89
CA SER A 54 10.59 -1.72 20.08
C SER A 54 12.02 -2.27 20.15
N GLU A 55 12.29 -3.42 19.52
CA GLU A 55 13.63 -4.01 19.45
C GLU A 55 14.52 -3.33 18.39
N GLN A 56 13.92 -2.69 17.38
CA GLN A 56 14.62 -2.33 16.14
C GLN A 56 14.57 -0.83 15.82
N CYS A 57 13.63 -0.09 16.42
CA CYS A 57 13.27 1.27 16.07
C CYS A 57 12.85 2.06 17.32
N GLU A 58 12.95 3.39 17.26
CA GLU A 58 12.29 4.26 18.25
C GLU A 58 10.78 4.34 17.94
N VAL A 59 9.94 3.88 18.87
CA VAL A 59 8.48 3.93 18.73
C VAL A 59 7.98 5.19 19.42
N LEU A 60 7.37 6.08 18.64
CA LEU A 60 6.77 7.32 19.14
C LEU A 60 5.25 7.19 19.07
N VAL A 61 4.60 7.23 20.24
CA VAL A 61 3.14 7.17 20.36
C VAL A 61 2.60 8.58 20.48
N TYR A 62 1.76 8.99 19.53
CA TYR A 62 1.12 10.30 19.50
C TYR A 62 -0.37 10.17 19.75
N SER A 63 -0.92 11.15 20.48
CA SER A 63 -2.37 11.35 20.58
C SER A 63 -2.86 12.27 19.47
N THR A 64 -4.16 12.26 19.20
CA THR A 64 -4.87 12.80 18.01
C THR A 64 -4.78 14.30 17.72
N TRP A 65 -3.80 15.02 18.26
CA TRP A 65 -3.65 16.48 18.14
C TRP A 65 -2.37 16.93 17.41
N GLU A 66 -1.46 16.01 17.07
CA GLU A 66 -0.12 16.35 16.56
C GLU A 66 0.26 15.69 15.21
N SER A 67 -0.69 15.15 14.45
CA SER A 67 -0.39 14.38 13.24
C SER A 67 -0.61 15.14 11.91
N GLU A 68 -0.12 16.37 11.79
CA GLU A 68 -0.22 17.15 10.55
C GLU A 68 1.15 17.60 10.01
N ASP A 69 2.08 16.65 9.84
CA ASP A 69 3.07 16.71 8.76
C ASP A 69 3.75 15.34 8.61
N SER A 70 3.78 14.77 7.40
CA SER A 70 4.49 13.51 7.15
C SER A 70 5.19 13.50 5.80
N THR A 71 6.35 14.14 5.74
CA THR A 71 7.27 14.05 4.60
C THR A 71 8.48 13.17 4.94
N LYS A 72 8.32 11.84 4.88
CA LYS A 72 9.45 10.90 4.83
C LYS A 72 9.14 9.73 3.91
N VAL A 73 9.76 9.72 2.74
CA VAL A 73 9.86 8.53 1.88
C VAL A 73 11.33 8.41 1.45
N MET A 74 12.03 7.38 1.92
CA MET A 74 13.24 6.95 1.25
C MET A 74 12.83 6.27 -0.04
N LEU A 75 13.21 6.86 -1.16
CA LEU A 75 13.00 6.34 -2.50
C LEU A 75 13.82 5.06 -2.66
N VAL A 76 13.17 3.90 -2.67
CA VAL A 76 13.76 2.74 -3.35
C VAL A 76 13.60 3.03 -4.85
N GLN A 77 14.70 3.44 -5.46
CA GLN A 77 14.71 4.00 -6.82
C GLN A 77 14.19 3.01 -7.86
N ASP A 78 14.52 1.72 -7.70
CA ASP A 78 14.03 0.67 -8.59
C ASP A 78 12.80 -0.03 -7.99
N LYS A 79 11.65 0.17 -8.64
CA LYS A 79 10.39 -0.46 -8.25
C LYS A 79 10.38 -1.95 -8.58
N MET A 80 11.06 -2.37 -9.64
CA MET A 80 11.04 -3.76 -10.10
C MET A 80 11.83 -4.68 -9.17
N ASP A 81 12.97 -4.20 -8.67
CA ASP A 81 13.78 -4.93 -7.70
C ASP A 81 13.03 -5.20 -6.40
N VAL A 82 12.20 -4.26 -5.94
CA VAL A 82 11.34 -4.44 -4.76
C VAL A 82 10.21 -5.42 -5.04
N LEU A 83 9.56 -5.28 -6.20
CA LEU A 83 8.42 -6.12 -6.61
C LEU A 83 8.79 -7.57 -6.92
N ASN A 84 10.06 -7.86 -7.22
CA ASN A 84 10.50 -9.23 -7.45
C ASN A 84 10.18 -10.15 -6.26
N TYR A 85 10.25 -9.62 -5.03
CA TYR A 85 9.95 -10.38 -3.81
C TYR A 85 8.45 -10.58 -3.55
N THR A 86 7.57 -9.81 -4.19
CA THR A 86 6.12 -10.00 -4.07
C THR A 86 5.60 -11.08 -5.01
N THR A 87 6.33 -11.38 -6.09
CA THR A 87 5.94 -12.38 -7.09
C THR A 87 6.49 -13.74 -6.71
N ILE A 88 5.84 -14.39 -5.75
CA ILE A 88 6.27 -15.70 -5.26
C ILE A 88 5.73 -16.79 -6.21
N PRO A 89 6.57 -17.69 -6.74
CA PRO A 89 6.13 -18.78 -7.64
C PRO A 89 5.48 -19.93 -6.85
N VAL A 90 4.50 -19.60 -6.01
CA VAL A 90 3.73 -20.55 -5.19
C VAL A 90 2.28 -20.48 -5.64
N TYR A 91 1.70 -21.65 -5.92
CA TYR A 91 0.32 -21.76 -6.38
C TYR A 91 -0.66 -21.64 -5.19
N LEU A 92 -1.42 -20.54 -5.15
CA LEU A 92 -2.46 -20.27 -4.16
C LEU A 92 -3.75 -19.89 -4.89
N PRO A 93 -4.87 -20.59 -4.67
CA PRO A 93 -6.09 -20.38 -5.46
C PRO A 93 -6.68 -18.97 -5.35
N GLU A 94 -6.42 -18.25 -4.26
CA GLU A 94 -6.89 -16.88 -4.04
C GLU A 94 -6.08 -15.83 -4.83
N ILE A 95 -4.85 -16.15 -5.21
CA ILE A 95 -3.88 -15.18 -5.77
C ILE A 95 -3.46 -15.57 -7.19
N THR A 96 -3.33 -16.87 -7.48
CA THR A 96 -2.85 -17.35 -8.78
C THR A 96 -3.92 -17.20 -9.85
N ILE A 97 -3.60 -16.42 -10.89
CA ILE A 97 -4.46 -16.22 -12.05
C ILE A 97 -4.08 -17.23 -13.13
N GLY A 98 -5.08 -17.90 -13.72
CA GLY A 98 -4.86 -18.82 -14.82
C GLY A 98 -4.31 -18.11 -16.07
N ALA A 99 -3.49 -18.82 -16.87
CA ALA A 99 -2.78 -18.27 -18.02
C ALA A 99 -3.71 -17.51 -19.00
N HIS A 100 -4.87 -18.08 -19.34
CA HIS A 100 -5.82 -17.45 -20.26
C HIS A 100 -6.36 -16.10 -19.73
N GLN A 101 -6.69 -16.03 -18.43
CA GLN A 101 -7.16 -14.78 -17.82
C GLN A 101 -6.02 -13.77 -17.73
N GLY A 102 -4.81 -14.22 -17.36
CA GLY A 102 -3.62 -13.39 -17.31
C GLY A 102 -3.28 -12.77 -18.67
N THR A 103 -3.26 -13.56 -19.74
CA THR A 103 -3.02 -13.07 -21.11
C THR A 103 -4.07 -12.04 -21.53
N ARG A 104 -5.34 -12.28 -21.20
CA ARG A 104 -6.42 -11.34 -21.52
C ARG A 104 -6.23 -10.00 -20.81
N ILE A 105 -5.98 -10.02 -19.50
CA ILE A 105 -5.75 -8.80 -18.71
C ILE A 105 -4.50 -8.06 -19.20
N TYR A 106 -3.43 -8.79 -19.51
CA TYR A 106 -2.19 -8.22 -20.04
C TYR A 106 -2.42 -7.48 -21.37
N ASN A 107 -3.15 -8.09 -22.30
CA ASN A 107 -3.46 -7.46 -23.58
C ASN A 107 -4.32 -6.20 -23.40
N ILE A 108 -5.36 -6.27 -22.57
CA ILE A 108 -6.20 -5.11 -22.24
C ILE A 108 -5.35 -3.99 -21.65
N PHE A 109 -4.45 -4.30 -20.71
CA PHE A 109 -3.55 -3.31 -20.12
C PHE A 109 -2.66 -2.64 -21.17
N ARG A 110 -2.14 -3.40 -22.14
CA ARG A 110 -1.32 -2.88 -23.24
C ARG A 110 -2.09 -2.00 -24.23
N GLU A 111 -3.40 -2.20 -24.34
CA GLU A 111 -4.30 -1.40 -25.19
C GLU A 111 -4.70 -0.08 -24.52
N LEU A 112 -4.53 0.08 -23.20
CA LEU A 112 -4.80 1.34 -22.51
C LEU A 112 -3.82 2.43 -22.97
N PRO A 113 -4.30 3.67 -23.19
CA PRO A 113 -3.45 4.77 -23.62
C PRO A 113 -2.33 5.00 -22.60
N GLY A 114 -1.08 5.06 -23.08
CA GLY A 114 0.11 5.27 -22.25
C GLY A 114 0.69 4.04 -21.56
N SER A 115 0.08 2.86 -21.70
CA SER A 115 0.58 1.60 -21.13
C SER A 115 1.25 0.69 -22.18
N LYS A 116 1.20 1.09 -23.46
CA LYS A 116 1.73 0.34 -24.60
C LYS A 116 3.24 0.50 -24.81
N TYR A 117 3.84 1.60 -24.37
CA TYR A 117 5.28 1.83 -24.51
C TYR A 117 5.86 2.33 -23.19
N ASN A 118 7.19 2.35 -23.11
CA ASN A 118 7.86 2.93 -21.96
C ASN A 118 7.43 4.40 -21.79
N PRO A 119 7.37 4.90 -20.54
CA PRO A 119 7.05 6.29 -20.27
C PRO A 119 7.89 7.23 -21.15
N GLY A 120 7.26 8.23 -21.77
CA GLY A 120 7.93 9.19 -22.65
C GLY A 120 8.02 8.81 -24.12
N HIS A 121 7.48 7.65 -24.53
CA HIS A 121 7.49 7.16 -25.92
C HIS A 121 6.08 6.93 -26.50
N SER A 122 5.03 7.52 -25.92
CA SER A 122 3.64 7.31 -26.35
C SER A 122 3.04 8.56 -26.98
N GLU A 123 2.83 8.52 -28.30
CA GLU A 123 2.20 9.62 -29.06
C GLU A 123 0.77 9.94 -28.58
N GLU A 124 0.00 8.89 -28.23
CA GLU A 124 -1.38 8.99 -27.76
C GLU A 124 -1.52 9.78 -26.44
N VAL A 125 -0.44 9.85 -25.65
CA VAL A 125 -0.39 10.58 -24.37
C VAL A 125 0.15 12.00 -24.56
N GLY A 126 0.57 12.36 -25.77
CA GLY A 126 1.15 13.67 -26.09
C GLY A 126 2.66 13.75 -25.86
N ASP A 127 3.37 12.62 -25.81
CA ASP A 127 4.82 12.62 -25.74
C ASP A 127 5.43 13.23 -27.02
N LYS A 128 6.38 14.14 -26.84
CA LYS A 128 7.09 14.82 -27.94
C LYS A 128 8.50 14.27 -28.10
N TRP A 129 9.04 14.41 -29.31
CA TRP A 129 10.42 14.06 -29.65
C TRP A 129 10.75 12.57 -29.44
N ILE A 130 9.78 11.68 -29.69
CA ILE A 130 9.91 10.24 -29.41
C ILE A 130 11.08 9.61 -30.18
N TRP A 131 11.39 10.10 -31.38
CA TRP A 131 12.50 9.62 -32.20
C TRP A 131 13.86 10.27 -31.86
N LEU A 132 13.93 11.26 -30.96
CA LEU A 132 15.17 11.95 -30.54
C LEU A 132 15.54 11.70 -29.06
N LYS A 133 14.87 10.76 -28.40
CA LYS A 133 15.15 10.38 -27.00
C LYS A 133 16.13 9.22 -26.90
#